data_AF-A0AA36N5I5-F1
#
_entry.id   AF-A0AA36N5I5-F1
#
_cell.length_a   1.000
_cell.length_b   1.000
_cell.length_c   1.000
_cell.angle_alpha   90.00
_cell.angle_beta   90.00
_cell.angle_gamma   90.00
#
_symmetry.space_group_name_H-M   'P 1'
#
loop_
_entity.id
_entity.type
_entity.pdbx_description
1 polymer ?
#
loop_
_entity_poly.entity_id
_entity_poly.type
_entity_poly.pdbx_seq_one_letter_code
_entity_poly.pdbx_strand_id
1 'polypeptide(L)'
;MLTRSALHVQRLPSLPASCLWRIEQARYQWELRRSTWEVSSLGRVKNLRGITHHGTLTCFGYKRARIGGKSYMVHRLVARAFLGPPPFAAYTQINHIDGDPHNNAANNLEYATPSQNRQHWLQTAVDRTSGGPTRPLYCRSSAGAWSYFESLTEAAHALGLAGSNISKCCQGRLKHVGGYECQYAESAFLPGEEWRIAQYPGVIQAISNWMVSSHGRVKTSRGRITHGTLTKAGYFAMYTVSLTRYGLSSRPLVHRLVAASFLGQPTAADLQVNHLDGNRGNNHVWNLEYATPAQNAQHASTLRAGCRVQRPNARKPVLARENGGLWIHFESCKAAAAYAGVHAASVSQICHGKFRRTKNWEFKFAASDALPSEEWRQVVLDWSCDPEPVLQ
;
A
#
# COMPACT_ATOMS: atom_id res chain seq x y z
N MET A 1 -22.26 76.56 33.45
CA MET A 1 -22.10 75.10 33.23
C MET A 1 -21.69 74.87 31.78
N LEU A 2 -20.74 73.97 31.58
CA LEU A 2 -19.80 73.87 30.47
C LEU A 2 -20.42 73.62 29.07
N THR A 3 -19.67 74.07 28.06
CA THR A 3 -19.94 74.14 26.62
C THR A 3 -19.76 72.82 25.84
N ARG A 4 -20.50 72.71 24.72
CA ARG A 4 -20.31 71.93 23.47
C ARG A 4 -19.26 70.80 23.41
N SER A 5 -19.65 69.65 22.85
CA SER A 5 -18.77 68.88 21.95
C SER A 5 -19.57 68.05 20.93
N ALA A 6 -19.48 68.47 19.66
CA ALA A 6 -19.89 67.71 18.50
C ALA A 6 -18.80 66.67 18.19
N LEU A 7 -19.16 65.39 18.15
CA LEU A 7 -18.26 64.31 17.78
C LEU A 7 -17.94 64.38 16.27
N HIS A 8 -16.69 64.69 16.00
CA HIS A 8 -16.07 64.76 14.69
C HIS A 8 -15.87 63.32 14.17
N VAL A 9 -16.70 62.89 13.21
CA VAL A 9 -16.39 61.68 12.42
C VAL A 9 -15.28 62.04 11.45
N GLN A 10 -14.03 61.77 11.84
CA GLN A 10 -12.88 61.91 10.96
C GLN A 10 -13.06 60.95 9.77
N ARG A 11 -13.24 61.51 8.56
CA ARG A 11 -13.08 60.76 7.32
C ARG A 11 -11.62 60.30 7.25
N LEU A 12 -11.40 58.99 7.23
CA LEU A 12 -10.09 58.43 6.92
C LEU A 12 -9.60 58.99 5.58
N PRO A 13 -8.32 59.39 5.46
CA PRO A 13 -7.80 59.94 4.22
C PRO A 13 -7.89 58.91 3.10
N SER A 14 -8.53 59.28 1.99
CA SER A 14 -8.55 58.49 0.77
C SER A 14 -7.12 58.31 0.25
N LEU A 15 -6.68 57.07 0.12
CA LEU A 15 -5.36 56.75 -0.41
C LEU A 15 -5.20 57.30 -1.84
N PRO A 16 -4.02 57.82 -2.23
CA PRO A 16 -3.74 58.27 -3.59
C PRO A 16 -4.00 57.15 -4.62
N ALA A 17 -4.46 57.49 -5.83
CA ALA A 17 -4.75 56.53 -6.89
C ALA A 17 -3.55 55.60 -7.23
N SER A 18 -2.32 56.10 -7.04
CA SER A 18 -1.08 55.31 -7.20
C SER A 18 -0.87 54.26 -6.10
N CYS A 19 -1.36 54.51 -4.88
CA CYS A 19 -1.38 53.54 -3.79
C CYS A 19 -2.49 52.50 -3.98
N LEU A 20 -3.66 52.92 -4.46
CA LEU A 20 -4.75 52.00 -4.82
C LEU A 20 -4.35 51.08 -5.97
N TRP A 21 -3.71 51.60 -7.01
CA TRP A 21 -3.17 50.79 -8.11
C TRP A 21 -2.07 49.81 -7.65
N ARG A 22 -1.20 50.21 -6.71
CA ARG A 22 -0.19 49.30 -6.12
C ARG A 22 -0.82 48.25 -5.21
N ILE A 23 -1.89 48.58 -4.48
CA ILE A 23 -2.65 47.64 -3.65
C ILE A 23 -3.46 46.69 -4.54
N GLU A 24 -4.02 47.16 -5.65
CA GLU A 24 -4.71 46.35 -6.65
C GLU A 24 -3.74 45.48 -7.45
N GLN A 25 -2.56 45.97 -7.83
CA GLN A 25 -1.48 45.16 -8.40
C GLN A 25 -0.97 44.14 -7.38
N ALA A 26 -0.82 44.50 -6.12
CA ALA A 26 -0.45 43.56 -5.06
C ALA A 26 -1.55 42.55 -4.78
N ARG A 27 -2.85 42.92 -4.80
CA ARG A 27 -4.00 42.02 -4.71
C ARG A 27 -4.11 41.12 -5.92
N TYR A 28 -3.92 41.63 -7.13
CA TYR A 28 -3.92 40.89 -8.39
C TYR A 28 -2.74 39.92 -8.47
N GLN A 29 -1.54 40.32 -8.03
CA GLN A 29 -0.38 39.44 -7.89
C GLN A 29 -0.51 38.45 -6.71
N TRP A 30 -1.24 38.81 -5.64
CA TRP A 30 -1.59 37.94 -4.51
C TRP A 30 -2.70 36.94 -4.87
N GLU A 31 -3.64 37.32 -5.74
CA GLU A 31 -4.67 36.49 -6.35
C GLU A 31 -4.07 35.59 -7.45
N LEU A 32 -3.07 36.03 -8.22
CA LEU A 32 -2.24 35.15 -9.08
C LEU A 32 -1.40 34.16 -8.27
N ARG A 33 -1.04 34.50 -7.02
CA ARG A 33 -0.33 33.62 -6.06
C ARG A 33 -1.27 32.73 -5.22
N ARG A 34 -2.60 32.77 -5.45
CA ARG A 34 -3.54 31.74 -4.97
C ARG A 34 -3.31 30.36 -5.60
N SER A 35 -2.19 30.16 -6.31
CA SER A 35 -1.61 28.90 -6.79
C SER A 35 -2.30 27.69 -6.15
N THR A 36 -3.36 27.24 -6.81
CA THR A 36 -4.14 26.10 -6.37
C THR A 36 -3.36 24.89 -6.82
N TRP A 37 -3.12 23.95 -5.90
CA TRP A 37 -2.72 22.63 -6.33
C TRP A 37 -3.72 22.13 -7.37
N GLU A 38 -3.26 21.48 -8.43
CA GLU A 38 -4.14 20.97 -9.48
C GLU A 38 -4.06 19.46 -9.51
N VAL A 39 -5.15 18.83 -9.91
CA VAL A 39 -5.21 17.40 -10.23
C VAL A 39 -5.63 17.23 -11.68
N SER A 40 -5.08 16.21 -12.34
CA SER A 40 -5.50 15.87 -13.69
C SER A 40 -6.53 14.75 -13.72
N SER A 41 -7.28 14.66 -14.82
CA SER A 41 -8.25 13.60 -15.08
C SER A 41 -7.62 12.20 -15.11
N LEU A 42 -6.29 12.10 -15.17
CA LEU A 42 -5.53 10.85 -15.15
C LEU A 42 -4.88 10.56 -13.78
N GLY A 43 -5.24 11.34 -12.75
CA GLY A 43 -4.78 11.13 -11.39
C GLY A 43 -3.35 11.60 -11.12
N ARG A 44 -2.90 12.64 -11.83
CA ARG A 44 -1.67 13.38 -11.53
C ARG A 44 -1.97 14.57 -10.62
N VAL A 45 -0.96 15.00 -9.87
CA VAL A 45 -1.02 16.15 -8.96
C VAL A 45 0.07 17.13 -9.36
N LYS A 46 -0.28 18.41 -9.51
CA LYS A 46 0.64 19.50 -9.81
C LYS A 46 0.74 20.43 -8.61
N ASN A 47 1.97 20.70 -8.18
CA ASN A 47 2.23 21.58 -7.05
C ASN A 47 2.29 23.06 -7.46
N LEU A 48 2.43 23.94 -6.45
CA LEU A 48 2.57 25.41 -6.63
C LEU A 48 3.72 25.84 -7.55
N ARG A 49 4.72 24.96 -7.76
CA ARG A 49 5.89 25.21 -8.61
C ARG A 49 5.71 24.66 -10.03
N GLY A 50 4.52 24.16 -10.37
CA GLY A 50 4.23 23.52 -11.66
C GLY A 50 4.79 22.10 -11.81
N ILE A 51 5.35 21.51 -10.74
CA ILE A 51 5.91 20.15 -10.78
C ILE A 51 4.77 19.15 -10.67
N THR A 52 4.68 18.27 -11.67
CA THR A 52 3.67 17.22 -11.77
C THR A 52 4.20 15.88 -11.22
N HIS A 53 3.39 15.18 -10.43
CA HIS A 53 3.70 13.85 -9.88
C HIS A 53 2.45 12.99 -9.67
N HIS A 54 2.60 11.67 -9.51
CA HIS A 54 1.46 10.76 -9.21
C HIS A 54 1.20 10.58 -7.71
N GLY A 55 2.03 11.18 -6.85
CA GLY A 55 1.99 10.96 -5.40
C GLY A 55 2.82 9.76 -4.96
N THR A 56 2.86 9.53 -3.66
CA THR A 56 3.62 8.44 -3.03
C THR A 56 2.68 7.31 -2.63
N LEU A 57 3.09 6.06 -2.85
CA LEU A 57 2.30 4.89 -2.42
C LEU A 57 2.28 4.74 -0.90
N THR A 58 1.14 4.34 -0.37
CA THR A 58 0.95 3.92 1.02
C THR A 58 1.18 2.40 1.14
N CYS A 59 1.34 1.90 2.36
CA CYS A 59 1.41 0.45 2.62
C CYS A 59 0.10 -0.30 2.27
N PHE A 60 -0.98 0.42 1.98
CA PHE A 60 -2.28 -0.12 1.58
C PHE A 60 -2.53 0.00 0.07
N GLY A 61 -1.51 0.36 -0.73
CA GLY A 61 -1.60 0.45 -2.19
C GLY A 61 -2.12 1.79 -2.75
N TYR A 62 -2.81 2.60 -1.94
CA TYR A 62 -3.32 3.91 -2.39
C TYR A 62 -2.20 4.96 -2.55
N LYS A 63 -2.31 5.81 -3.58
CA LYS A 63 -1.43 6.99 -3.76
C LYS A 63 -1.87 8.16 -2.87
N ARG A 64 -0.93 8.84 -2.22
CA ARG A 64 -1.14 10.07 -1.43
C ARG A 64 -0.27 11.23 -1.90
N ALA A 65 -0.76 12.45 -1.73
CA ALA A 65 -0.04 13.70 -1.97
C ALA A 65 -0.04 14.57 -0.71
N ARG A 66 1.03 15.34 -0.50
CA ARG A 66 1.13 16.29 0.62
C ARG A 66 0.83 17.70 0.14
N ILE A 67 -0.29 18.25 0.59
CA ILE A 67 -0.80 19.58 0.21
C ILE A 67 -0.93 20.42 1.49
N GLY A 68 -0.27 21.58 1.53
CA GLY A 68 -0.34 22.49 2.69
C GLY A 68 0.05 21.83 4.01
N GLY A 69 1.01 20.89 4.00
CA GLY A 69 1.46 20.16 5.19
C GLY A 69 0.62 18.92 5.56
N LYS A 70 -0.62 18.80 5.05
CA LYS A 70 -1.52 17.65 5.28
C LYS A 70 -1.41 16.62 4.16
N SER A 71 -1.74 15.36 4.45
CA SER A 71 -1.71 14.26 3.48
C SER A 71 -3.12 13.95 2.98
N TYR A 72 -3.29 13.88 1.66
CA TYR A 72 -4.55 13.57 1.00
C TYR A 72 -4.38 12.38 0.04
N MET A 73 -5.40 11.53 -0.06
CA MET A 73 -5.41 10.43 -1.04
C MET A 73 -5.70 10.96 -2.44
N VAL A 74 -4.93 10.55 -3.43
CA VAL A 74 -5.01 11.11 -4.79
C VAL A 74 -6.38 10.82 -5.43
N HIS A 75 -6.91 9.60 -5.31
CA HIS A 75 -8.26 9.28 -5.82
C HIS A 75 -9.34 10.20 -5.25
N ARG A 76 -9.22 10.65 -3.98
CA ARG A 76 -10.18 11.58 -3.37
C ARG A 76 -10.07 12.97 -3.92
N LEU A 77 -8.85 13.43 -4.21
CA LEU A 77 -8.63 14.73 -4.83
C LEU A 77 -9.20 14.75 -6.25
N VAL A 78 -8.98 13.69 -7.02
CA VAL A 78 -9.50 13.54 -8.38
C VAL A 78 -11.02 13.46 -8.37
N ALA A 79 -11.60 12.57 -7.56
CA ALA A 79 -13.06 12.43 -7.46
C ALA A 79 -13.74 13.76 -7.11
N ARG A 80 -13.22 14.51 -6.13
CA ARG A 80 -13.79 15.81 -5.76
C ARG A 80 -13.71 16.84 -6.89
N ALA A 81 -12.61 16.86 -7.64
CA ALA A 81 -12.41 17.83 -8.72
C ALA A 81 -13.22 17.49 -9.98
N PHE A 82 -13.41 16.20 -10.28
CA PHE A 82 -14.01 15.73 -11.55
C PHE A 82 -15.44 15.21 -11.42
N LEU A 83 -15.79 14.54 -10.31
CA LEU A 83 -17.14 14.01 -10.05
C LEU A 83 -18.01 14.99 -9.25
N GLY A 84 -17.43 16.03 -8.66
CA GLY A 84 -18.16 16.99 -7.84
C GLY A 84 -18.48 16.45 -6.43
N PRO A 85 -19.46 17.02 -5.72
CA PRO A 85 -19.91 16.49 -4.44
C PRO A 85 -20.62 15.13 -4.61
N PRO A 86 -20.60 14.26 -3.60
CA PRO A 86 -21.30 12.98 -3.67
C PRO A 86 -22.82 13.22 -3.83
N PRO A 87 -23.51 12.41 -4.65
CA PRO A 87 -24.93 12.63 -4.95
C PRO A 87 -25.83 12.48 -3.72
N PHE A 88 -25.43 11.65 -2.76
CA PHE A 88 -26.16 11.44 -1.50
C PHE A 88 -25.20 11.27 -0.32
N ALA A 89 -25.64 11.62 0.89
CA ALA A 89 -24.84 11.52 2.11
C ALA A 89 -24.34 10.09 2.42
N ALA A 90 -25.05 9.05 1.95
CA ALA A 90 -24.64 7.66 2.12
C ALA A 90 -23.38 7.27 1.32
N TYR A 91 -23.06 8.02 0.28
CA TYR A 91 -21.96 7.76 -0.66
C TYR A 91 -20.65 8.33 -0.10
N THR A 92 -20.18 7.72 0.98
CA THR A 92 -19.02 8.18 1.76
C THR A 92 -17.67 7.67 1.24
N GLN A 93 -17.68 6.72 0.30
CA GLN A 93 -16.47 6.08 -0.23
C GLN A 93 -16.32 6.35 -1.73
N ILE A 94 -15.09 6.23 -2.21
CA ILE A 94 -14.78 6.27 -3.64
C ILE A 94 -14.31 4.88 -4.02
N ASN A 95 -14.99 4.29 -4.99
CA ASN A 95 -14.68 2.99 -5.56
C ASN A 95 -13.79 3.17 -6.80
N HIS A 96 -12.91 2.21 -7.04
CA HIS A 96 -12.14 2.06 -8.28
C HIS A 96 -12.85 1.01 -9.13
N ILE A 97 -13.41 1.40 -10.27
CA ILE A 97 -14.25 0.53 -11.12
C ILE A 97 -13.46 -0.72 -11.58
N ASP A 98 -12.18 -0.56 -11.90
CA ASP A 98 -11.29 -1.67 -12.26
C ASP A 98 -10.71 -2.46 -11.07
N GLY A 99 -10.97 -2.05 -9.83
CA GLY A 99 -10.41 -2.67 -8.63
C GLY A 99 -8.89 -2.50 -8.44
N ASP A 100 -8.25 -1.61 -9.19
CA ASP A 100 -6.84 -1.21 -9.03
C ASP A 100 -6.70 0.14 -8.31
N PRO A 101 -6.23 0.16 -7.04
CA PRO A 101 -5.96 1.39 -6.29
C PRO A 101 -4.91 2.34 -6.90
N HIS A 102 -4.17 1.90 -7.92
CA HIS A 102 -3.18 2.74 -8.62
C HIS A 102 -3.78 3.54 -9.77
N ASN A 103 -4.90 3.09 -10.36
CA ASN A 103 -5.56 3.76 -11.46
C ASN A 103 -6.51 4.85 -10.94
N ASN A 104 -5.95 6.04 -10.68
CA ASN A 104 -6.72 7.18 -10.17
C ASN A 104 -7.28 8.07 -11.29
N ALA A 105 -7.52 7.52 -12.48
CA ALA A 105 -8.17 8.28 -13.56
C ALA A 105 -9.63 8.58 -13.17
N ALA A 106 -10.11 9.77 -13.47
CA ALA A 106 -11.44 10.24 -13.08
C ALA A 106 -12.57 9.34 -13.61
N ASN A 107 -12.40 8.78 -14.81
CA ASN A 107 -13.33 7.83 -15.41
C ASN A 107 -13.31 6.43 -14.76
N ASN A 108 -12.31 6.13 -13.93
CA ASN A 108 -12.19 4.88 -13.18
C ASN A 108 -12.65 5.04 -11.72
N LEU A 109 -13.12 6.23 -11.34
CA LEU A 109 -13.55 6.53 -9.97
C LEU A 109 -15.06 6.79 -9.95
N GLU A 110 -15.72 6.25 -8.94
CA GLU A 110 -17.13 6.53 -8.67
C GLU A 110 -17.37 6.68 -7.18
N TYR A 111 -18.43 7.43 -6.83
CA TYR A 111 -18.91 7.46 -5.46
C TYR A 111 -19.66 6.18 -5.14
N ALA A 112 -19.40 5.59 -3.97
CA ALA A 112 -20.06 4.37 -3.53
C ALA A 112 -20.43 4.44 -2.05
N THR A 113 -21.52 3.76 -1.69
CA THR A 113 -21.82 3.44 -0.29
C THR A 113 -20.86 2.34 0.19
N PRO A 114 -20.63 2.21 1.52
CA PRO A 114 -19.81 1.11 2.05
C PRO A 114 -20.30 -0.28 1.66
N SER A 115 -21.62 -0.46 1.47
CA SER A 115 -22.22 -1.72 1.04
C SER A 115 -21.91 -2.01 -0.44
N GLN A 116 -22.14 -1.03 -1.32
CA GLN A 116 -21.84 -1.16 -2.75
C GLN A 116 -20.34 -1.41 -3.00
N ASN A 117 -19.47 -0.68 -2.31
CA ASN A 117 -18.02 -0.86 -2.46
C ASN A 117 -17.56 -2.26 -2.00
N ARG A 118 -18.16 -2.78 -0.93
CA ARG A 118 -17.92 -4.16 -0.47
C ARG A 118 -18.40 -5.19 -1.50
N GLN A 119 -19.60 -5.00 -2.05
CA GLN A 119 -20.17 -5.88 -3.05
C GLN A 119 -19.34 -5.89 -4.35
N HIS A 120 -18.90 -4.71 -4.80
CA HIS A 120 -18.01 -4.56 -5.94
C HIS A 120 -16.66 -5.24 -5.69
N TRP A 121 -16.08 -5.09 -4.49
CA TRP A 121 -14.89 -5.82 -4.09
C TRP A 121 -15.10 -7.34 -4.13
N LEU A 122 -16.24 -7.86 -3.64
CA LEU A 122 -16.54 -9.29 -3.71
C LEU A 122 -16.66 -9.80 -5.16
N GLN A 123 -17.22 -9.00 -6.06
CA GLN A 123 -17.39 -9.34 -7.48
C GLN A 123 -16.08 -9.24 -8.28
N THR A 124 -15.22 -8.26 -7.98
CA THR A 124 -13.92 -8.09 -8.63
C THR A 124 -12.81 -8.93 -7.99
N ALA A 125 -13.02 -9.45 -6.78
CA ALA A 125 -12.10 -10.36 -6.10
C ALA A 125 -12.22 -11.83 -6.56
N VAL A 126 -13.05 -12.16 -7.56
CA VAL A 126 -13.23 -13.54 -8.03
C VAL A 126 -11.93 -14.16 -8.56
N ASP A 127 -10.98 -13.35 -9.06
CA ASP A 127 -9.63 -13.80 -9.45
C ASP A 127 -8.57 -13.64 -8.34
N ARG A 128 -8.91 -12.94 -7.25
CA ARG A 128 -8.05 -12.82 -6.06
C ARG A 128 -8.55 -13.83 -5.06
N THR A 129 -8.10 -15.08 -5.21
CA THR A 129 -8.30 -16.18 -4.25
C THR A 129 -8.48 -15.62 -2.84
N SER A 130 -9.74 -15.65 -2.38
CA SER A 130 -10.14 -15.20 -1.04
C SER A 130 -9.65 -16.23 -0.03
N GLY A 131 -8.33 -16.40 0.05
CA GLY A 131 -7.63 -17.22 1.01
C GLY A 131 -7.50 -16.46 2.33
N GLY A 132 -8.62 -16.14 2.96
CA GLY A 132 -8.61 -16.24 4.42
C GLY A 132 -8.27 -17.71 4.75
N PRO A 133 -7.45 -18.00 5.76
CA PRO A 133 -7.14 -19.39 6.08
C PRO A 133 -8.46 -20.11 6.32
N THR A 134 -8.77 -21.09 5.47
CA THR A 134 -9.85 -22.04 5.75
C THR A 134 -9.53 -22.65 7.11
N ARG A 135 -10.52 -22.71 8.00
CA ARG A 135 -10.38 -23.42 9.28
C ARG A 135 -10.88 -24.83 9.04
N PRO A 136 -9.98 -25.79 8.75
CA PRO A 136 -10.38 -27.18 8.62
C PRO A 136 -11.04 -27.65 9.91
N LEU A 137 -11.79 -28.73 9.81
CA LEU A 137 -12.54 -29.30 10.92
C LEU A 137 -12.65 -30.81 10.77
N TYR A 138 -12.90 -31.47 11.89
CA TYR A 138 -13.27 -32.86 11.93
C TYR A 138 -14.72 -33.00 12.38
N CYS A 139 -15.46 -33.93 11.80
CA CYS A 139 -16.76 -34.36 12.30
C CYS A 139 -16.81 -35.88 12.42
N ARG A 140 -17.47 -36.41 13.45
CA ARG A 140 -17.73 -37.85 13.62
C ARG A 140 -19.17 -38.09 14.06
N SER A 141 -19.73 -39.25 13.73
CA SER A 141 -20.96 -39.73 14.37
C SER A 141 -20.67 -40.26 15.77
N SER A 142 -21.69 -40.42 16.61
CA SER A 142 -21.56 -40.84 18.02
C SER A 142 -20.82 -42.17 18.25
N ALA A 143 -20.64 -43.00 17.21
CA ALA A 143 -19.89 -44.26 17.25
C ALA A 143 -18.86 -44.40 16.11
N GLY A 144 -18.60 -43.34 15.34
CA GLY A 144 -17.80 -43.36 14.11
C GLY A 144 -16.40 -42.78 14.24
N ALA A 145 -15.57 -43.05 13.23
CA ALA A 145 -14.26 -42.41 13.06
C ALA A 145 -14.41 -40.93 12.66
N TRP A 146 -13.36 -40.12 12.90
CA TRP A 146 -13.33 -38.71 12.52
C TRP A 146 -13.10 -38.53 11.02
N SER A 147 -13.99 -37.81 10.36
CA SER A 147 -13.85 -37.36 8.97
C SER A 147 -13.29 -35.94 8.92
N TYR A 148 -12.24 -35.74 8.13
CA TYR A 148 -11.61 -34.45 7.89
C TYR A 148 -12.32 -33.67 6.80
N PHE A 149 -12.43 -32.35 6.97
CA PHE A 149 -12.93 -31.42 5.97
C PHE A 149 -12.00 -30.19 5.91
N GLU A 150 -11.65 -29.77 4.70
CA GLU A 150 -10.78 -28.63 4.43
C GLU A 150 -11.46 -27.30 4.80
N SER A 151 -12.80 -27.27 4.80
CA SER A 151 -13.57 -26.10 5.19
C SER A 151 -14.93 -26.44 5.83
N LEU A 152 -15.44 -25.48 6.61
CA LEU A 152 -16.78 -25.58 7.18
C LEU A 152 -17.87 -25.72 6.10
N THR A 153 -17.67 -25.10 4.93
CA THR A 153 -18.60 -25.18 3.80
C THR A 153 -18.65 -26.59 3.22
N GLU A 154 -17.48 -27.22 3.08
CA GLU A 154 -17.38 -28.61 2.63
C GLU A 154 -18.07 -29.58 3.60
N ALA A 155 -17.80 -29.43 4.91
CA ALA A 155 -18.46 -30.24 5.94
C ALA A 155 -19.99 -30.06 5.95
N ALA A 156 -20.46 -28.82 5.77
CA ALA A 156 -21.89 -28.52 5.70
C ALA A 156 -22.56 -29.23 4.53
N HIS A 157 -21.93 -29.22 3.36
CA HIS A 157 -22.44 -29.87 2.16
C HIS A 157 -22.43 -31.40 2.30
N ALA A 158 -21.31 -31.98 2.75
CA ALA A 158 -21.15 -33.42 2.88
C ALA A 158 -22.11 -34.04 3.91
N LEU A 159 -22.40 -33.33 5.00
CA LEU A 159 -23.27 -33.81 6.08
C LEU A 159 -24.73 -33.38 5.91
N GLY A 160 -25.05 -32.53 4.93
CA GLY A 160 -26.40 -31.97 4.76
C GLY A 160 -26.85 -31.09 5.92
N LEU A 161 -25.90 -30.41 6.59
CA LEU A 161 -26.15 -29.64 7.81
C LEU A 161 -25.91 -28.14 7.58
N ALA A 162 -26.61 -27.30 8.35
CA ALA A 162 -26.35 -25.86 8.34
C ALA A 162 -24.96 -25.55 8.93
N GLY A 163 -24.09 -24.92 8.14
CA GLY A 163 -22.73 -24.57 8.57
C GLY A 163 -22.67 -23.71 9.84
N SER A 164 -23.69 -22.90 10.11
CA SER A 164 -23.81 -22.12 11.34
C SER A 164 -23.96 -22.99 12.59
N ASN A 165 -24.65 -24.13 12.50
CA ASN A 165 -24.78 -25.10 13.59
C ASN A 165 -23.50 -25.92 13.78
N ILE A 166 -22.82 -26.27 12.69
CA ILE A 166 -21.47 -26.88 12.74
C ILE A 166 -20.49 -25.95 13.46
N SER A 167 -20.46 -24.66 13.12
CA SER A 167 -19.58 -23.70 13.80
C SER A 167 -19.89 -23.59 15.30
N LYS A 168 -21.17 -23.59 15.69
CA LYS A 168 -21.57 -23.55 17.10
C LYS A 168 -21.13 -24.81 17.84
N CYS A 169 -21.22 -25.97 17.18
CA CYS A 169 -20.70 -27.24 17.69
C CYS A 169 -19.18 -27.20 17.88
N CYS A 170 -18.43 -26.77 16.86
CA CYS A 170 -16.97 -26.62 16.93
C CYS A 170 -16.47 -25.59 17.97
N GLN A 171 -17.33 -24.66 18.41
CA GLN A 171 -17.05 -23.68 19.45
C GLN A 171 -17.42 -24.17 20.87
N GLY A 172 -17.94 -25.40 20.99
CA GLY A 172 -18.42 -25.95 22.27
C GLY A 172 -19.74 -25.33 22.75
N ARG A 173 -20.44 -24.53 21.92
CA ARG A 173 -21.75 -23.95 22.25
C ARG A 173 -22.90 -24.92 22.01
N LEU A 174 -22.66 -25.98 21.24
CA LEU A 174 -23.55 -27.12 21.06
C LEU A 174 -22.74 -28.41 21.24
N LYS A 175 -23.28 -29.38 21.97
CA LYS A 175 -22.62 -30.69 22.20
C LYS A 175 -22.61 -31.57 20.94
N HIS A 176 -23.65 -31.46 20.11
CA HIS A 176 -23.86 -32.26 18.90
C HIS A 176 -24.70 -31.47 17.89
N VAL A 177 -24.51 -31.75 16.59
CA VAL A 177 -25.30 -31.21 15.48
C VAL A 177 -25.74 -32.36 14.57
N GLY A 178 -27.05 -32.63 14.48
CA GLY A 178 -27.57 -33.69 13.61
C GLY A 178 -27.02 -35.09 13.90
N GLY A 179 -26.65 -35.39 15.15
CA GLY A 179 -26.01 -36.66 15.54
C GLY A 179 -24.48 -36.70 15.36
N TYR A 180 -23.87 -35.61 14.91
CA TYR A 180 -22.44 -35.47 14.73
C TYR A 180 -21.80 -34.59 15.80
N GLU A 181 -20.59 -34.97 16.22
CA GLU A 181 -19.67 -34.14 17.00
C GLU A 181 -18.67 -33.50 16.03
N CYS A 182 -18.56 -32.18 16.03
CA CYS A 182 -17.62 -31.46 15.16
C CYS A 182 -16.67 -30.59 16.00
N GLN A 183 -15.40 -30.55 15.59
CA GLN A 183 -14.38 -29.71 16.21
C GLN A 183 -13.51 -29.04 15.15
N TYR A 184 -13.18 -27.75 15.35
CA TYR A 184 -12.19 -27.10 14.49
C TYR A 184 -10.87 -27.87 14.60
N ALA A 185 -10.19 -28.05 13.49
CA ALA A 185 -8.85 -28.58 13.44
C ALA A 185 -7.86 -27.51 13.93
N GLU A 186 -7.93 -27.16 15.22
CA GLU A 186 -6.95 -26.29 15.88
C GLU A 186 -6.25 -27.03 17.04
N SER A 187 -4.98 -27.33 16.76
CA SER A 187 -3.85 -27.51 17.69
C SER A 187 -3.42 -28.88 18.22
N ALA A 188 -4.22 -29.96 18.20
CA ALA A 188 -3.70 -31.22 18.78
C ALA A 188 -3.01 -32.14 17.76
N PHE A 189 -3.63 -32.41 16.61
CA PHE A 189 -3.10 -33.37 15.63
C PHE A 189 -3.53 -32.98 14.21
N LEU A 190 -2.58 -32.47 13.43
CA LEU A 190 -2.70 -32.45 11.97
C LEU A 190 -2.21 -33.82 11.45
N PRO A 191 -2.89 -34.46 10.48
CA PRO A 191 -2.48 -35.76 9.99
C PRO A 191 -1.07 -35.65 9.37
N GLY A 192 -0.14 -36.50 9.79
CA GLY A 192 1.25 -36.46 9.31
C GLY A 192 2.09 -35.31 9.89
N GLU A 193 1.59 -34.55 10.86
CA GLU A 193 2.39 -33.51 11.50
C GLU A 193 3.34 -34.08 12.55
N GLU A 194 4.60 -34.15 12.17
CA GLU A 194 5.69 -34.41 13.10
C GLU A 194 6.03 -33.19 13.95
N TRP A 195 6.36 -33.42 15.23
CA TRP A 195 6.90 -32.42 16.15
C TRP A 195 8.32 -32.80 16.56
N ARG A 196 9.26 -31.86 16.46
CA ARG A 196 10.67 -32.04 16.83
C ARG A 196 11.12 -30.97 17.80
N ILE A 197 12.20 -31.24 18.53
CA ILE A 197 12.84 -30.25 19.40
C ILE A 197 13.36 -29.10 18.53
N ALA A 198 13.06 -27.86 18.93
CA ALA A 198 13.42 -26.67 18.19
C ALA A 198 14.94 -26.46 18.19
N GLN A 199 15.55 -26.59 17.01
CA GLN A 199 16.92 -26.20 16.72
C GLN A 199 16.96 -24.88 15.96
N TYR A 200 18.12 -24.22 15.92
CA TYR A 200 18.33 -23.02 15.11
C TYR A 200 19.68 -23.08 14.42
N PRO A 201 19.81 -22.49 13.22
CA PRO A 201 21.07 -22.48 12.50
C PRO A 201 22.19 -21.85 13.34
N GLY A 202 23.29 -22.58 13.52
CA GLY A 202 24.45 -22.12 14.28
C GLY A 202 24.33 -22.25 15.80
N VAL A 203 23.26 -22.88 16.31
CA VAL A 203 23.09 -23.17 17.74
C VAL A 203 23.02 -24.68 17.93
N ILE A 204 24.03 -25.25 18.60
CA ILE A 204 24.15 -26.70 18.83
C ILE A 204 23.12 -27.18 19.88
N GLN A 205 22.77 -26.34 20.84
CA GLN A 205 21.84 -26.67 21.92
C GLN A 205 20.37 -26.39 21.52
N ALA A 206 19.45 -27.18 22.06
CA ALA A 206 18.02 -26.95 21.90
C ALA A 206 17.60 -25.58 22.49
N ILE A 207 16.72 -24.88 21.79
CA ILE A 207 16.27 -23.55 22.24
C ILE A 207 15.06 -23.69 23.15
N SER A 208 15.26 -23.32 24.42
CA SER A 208 14.19 -23.04 25.39
C SER A 208 13.12 -24.12 25.55
N ASN A 209 13.48 -25.40 25.32
CA ASN A 209 12.57 -26.55 25.34
C ASN A 209 11.33 -26.37 24.45
N TRP A 210 11.48 -25.67 23.34
CA TRP A 210 10.41 -25.52 22.36
C TRP A 210 10.35 -26.73 21.46
N MET A 211 9.15 -27.00 20.94
CA MET A 211 8.97 -27.94 19.85
C MET A 211 8.52 -27.17 18.61
N VAL A 212 8.99 -27.58 17.45
CA VAL A 212 8.50 -27.10 16.17
C VAL A 212 7.84 -28.23 15.41
N SER A 213 6.78 -27.91 14.69
CA SER A 213 6.11 -28.89 13.84
C SER A 213 6.51 -28.74 12.38
N SER A 214 6.38 -29.82 11.62
CA SER A 214 6.57 -29.86 10.17
C SER A 214 5.68 -28.87 9.40
N HIS A 215 4.62 -28.36 10.03
CA HIS A 215 3.69 -27.37 9.48
C HIS A 215 4.05 -25.93 9.85
N GLY A 216 5.20 -25.72 10.49
CA GLY A 216 5.66 -24.39 10.86
C GLY A 216 4.99 -23.81 12.09
N ARG A 217 4.53 -24.67 13.01
CA ARG A 217 4.00 -24.30 14.32
C ARG A 217 5.08 -24.43 15.39
N VAL A 218 4.99 -23.61 16.43
CA VAL A 218 5.90 -23.62 17.57
C VAL A 218 5.11 -23.85 18.85
N LYS A 219 5.48 -24.88 19.61
CA LYS A 219 4.97 -25.17 20.95
C LYS A 219 6.00 -24.63 21.95
N THR A 220 5.58 -23.66 22.76
CA THR A 220 6.44 -23.06 23.78
C THR A 220 6.59 -23.99 24.99
N SER A 221 7.56 -23.69 25.85
CA SER A 221 7.78 -24.42 27.11
C SER A 221 6.56 -24.43 28.05
N ARG A 222 5.65 -23.47 27.90
CA ARG A 222 4.38 -23.40 28.65
C ARG A 222 3.25 -24.19 27.98
N GLY A 223 3.55 -24.98 26.94
CA GLY A 223 2.58 -25.80 26.22
C GLY A 223 1.75 -25.06 25.17
N ARG A 224 1.92 -23.74 25.00
CA ARG A 224 1.16 -22.94 24.03
C ARG A 224 1.67 -23.18 22.61
N ILE A 225 0.77 -23.55 21.70
CA ILE A 225 1.04 -23.69 20.26
C ILE A 225 0.75 -22.36 19.56
N THR A 226 1.66 -21.91 18.69
CA THR A 226 1.55 -20.63 17.97
C THR A 226 2.29 -20.69 16.64
N HIS A 227 1.87 -19.87 15.67
CA HIS A 227 2.62 -19.63 14.42
C HIS A 227 3.67 -18.51 14.56
N GLY A 228 3.80 -17.92 15.76
CA GLY A 228 4.62 -16.73 15.99
C GLY A 228 3.91 -15.44 15.61
N THR A 229 4.66 -14.34 15.61
CA THR A 229 4.15 -13.00 15.27
C THR A 229 4.75 -12.55 13.94
N LEU A 230 3.90 -12.04 13.04
CA LEU A 230 4.31 -11.54 11.74
C LEU A 230 5.14 -10.25 11.89
N THR A 231 6.33 -10.25 11.30
CA THR A 231 7.23 -9.09 11.25
C THR A 231 6.86 -8.15 10.09
N LYS A 232 7.33 -6.90 10.13
CA LYS A 232 7.18 -5.95 9.00
C LYS A 232 7.80 -6.45 7.69
N ALA A 233 8.76 -7.37 7.76
CA ALA A 233 9.40 -7.99 6.61
C ALA A 233 8.60 -9.18 6.02
N GLY A 234 7.50 -9.57 6.66
CA GLY A 234 6.62 -10.66 6.23
C GLY A 234 6.98 -12.04 6.77
N TYR A 235 8.00 -12.16 7.63
CA TYR A 235 8.36 -13.42 8.28
C TYR A 235 7.69 -13.57 9.65
N PHE A 236 7.35 -14.80 10.04
CA PHE A 236 6.97 -15.09 11.42
C PHE A 236 8.18 -15.21 12.34
N ALA A 237 8.12 -14.56 13.51
CA ALA A 237 9.17 -14.58 14.52
C ALA A 237 8.59 -14.85 15.91
N MET A 238 9.41 -15.45 16.78
CA MET A 238 9.07 -15.69 18.18
C MET A 238 9.60 -14.56 19.05
N TYR A 239 8.70 -13.81 19.69
CA TYR A 239 9.04 -12.63 20.50
C TYR A 239 9.27 -12.95 21.98
N THR A 240 8.90 -14.16 22.40
CA THR A 240 8.93 -14.58 23.80
C THR A 240 10.32 -14.93 24.31
N VAL A 241 11.31 -15.10 23.43
CA VAL A 241 12.69 -15.46 23.80
C VAL A 241 13.66 -14.65 22.96
N SER A 242 14.68 -14.10 23.63
CA SER A 242 15.85 -13.54 22.96
C SER A 242 16.90 -14.63 22.75
N LEU A 243 17.53 -14.66 21.57
CA LEU A 243 18.65 -15.56 21.30
C LEU A 243 19.99 -15.05 21.85
N THR A 244 20.00 -13.92 22.56
CA THR A 244 21.23 -13.31 23.10
C THR A 244 21.99 -14.27 24.01
N ARG A 245 21.28 -15.11 24.78
CA ARG A 245 21.88 -16.16 25.64
C ARG A 245 22.57 -17.29 24.87
N TYR A 246 22.36 -17.35 23.54
CA TYR A 246 22.98 -18.29 22.61
C TYR A 246 23.95 -17.59 21.65
N GLY A 247 24.37 -16.34 21.96
CA GLY A 247 25.32 -15.57 21.16
C GLY A 247 24.74 -14.88 19.92
N LEU A 248 23.41 -14.85 19.75
CA LEU A 248 22.76 -14.27 18.59
C LEU A 248 21.96 -13.01 18.95
N SER A 249 22.19 -11.92 18.20
CA SER A 249 21.54 -10.61 18.43
C SER A 249 20.15 -10.47 17.80
N SER A 250 19.63 -11.52 17.16
CA SER A 250 18.37 -11.50 16.42
C SER A 250 17.30 -12.37 17.07
N ARG A 251 16.02 -12.04 16.80
CA ARG A 251 14.90 -12.88 17.20
C ARG A 251 14.86 -14.19 16.40
N PRO A 252 14.41 -15.30 16.99
CA PRO A 252 14.24 -16.55 16.26
C PRO A 252 13.12 -16.43 15.22
N LEU A 253 13.45 -16.64 13.95
CA LEU A 253 12.47 -16.75 12.87
C LEU A 253 11.93 -18.18 12.78
N VAL A 254 10.62 -18.31 12.59
CA VAL A 254 9.93 -19.61 12.61
C VAL A 254 10.40 -20.53 11.49
N HIS A 255 10.49 -20.04 10.26
CA HIS A 255 11.02 -20.85 9.13
C HIS A 255 12.45 -21.35 9.38
N ARG A 256 13.31 -20.59 10.08
CA ARG A 256 14.67 -21.03 10.42
C ARG A 256 14.68 -22.12 11.48
N LEU A 257 13.78 -22.03 12.46
CA LEU A 257 13.60 -23.08 13.46
C LEU A 257 13.14 -24.38 12.80
N VAL A 258 12.17 -24.30 11.88
CA VAL A 258 11.63 -25.46 11.15
C VAL A 258 12.72 -26.08 10.27
N ALA A 259 13.38 -25.27 9.42
CA ALA A 259 14.45 -25.77 8.56
C ALA A 259 15.55 -26.46 9.36
N ALA A 260 16.06 -25.83 10.43
CA ALA A 260 17.10 -26.45 11.25
C ALA A 260 16.67 -27.75 11.93
N SER A 261 15.39 -27.86 12.31
CA SER A 261 14.88 -29.03 13.05
C SER A 261 14.51 -30.21 12.15
N PHE A 262 14.13 -29.95 10.90
CA PHE A 262 13.68 -30.99 9.96
C PHE A 262 14.67 -31.25 8.81
N LEU A 263 15.32 -30.22 8.28
CA LEU A 263 16.34 -30.33 7.24
C LEU A 263 17.77 -30.45 7.81
N GLY A 264 17.91 -30.23 9.12
CA GLY A 264 19.20 -30.24 9.81
C GLY A 264 19.93 -28.90 9.75
N GLN A 265 21.14 -28.86 10.31
CA GLN A 265 21.98 -27.65 10.27
C GLN A 265 22.43 -27.37 8.83
N PRO A 266 22.50 -26.10 8.42
CA PRO A 266 23.00 -25.77 7.09
C PRO A 266 24.44 -26.27 6.92
N THR A 267 24.74 -26.83 5.76
CA THR A 267 26.06 -27.38 5.43
C THR A 267 27.14 -26.30 5.33
N ALA A 268 26.74 -25.06 5.04
CA ALA A 268 27.60 -23.88 5.01
C ALA A 268 26.95 -22.70 5.73
N ALA A 269 27.77 -21.83 6.33
CA ALA A 269 27.31 -20.75 7.20
C ALA A 269 26.55 -19.63 6.48
N ASP A 270 26.73 -19.51 5.17
CA ASP A 270 26.13 -18.48 4.30
C ASP A 270 24.78 -18.89 3.69
N LEU A 271 24.38 -20.16 3.85
CA LEU A 271 23.11 -20.65 3.36
C LEU A 271 21.93 -19.97 4.07
N GLN A 272 20.95 -19.58 3.28
CA GLN A 272 19.72 -18.95 3.73
C GLN A 272 18.56 -19.93 3.53
N VAL A 273 17.55 -19.83 4.40
CA VAL A 273 16.32 -20.59 4.20
C VAL A 273 15.47 -19.86 3.17
N ASN A 274 15.17 -20.52 2.07
CA ASN A 274 14.30 -20.05 1.00
C ASN A 274 12.89 -20.62 1.14
N HIS A 275 11.89 -19.86 0.70
CA HIS A 275 10.49 -20.28 0.59
C HIS A 275 10.19 -20.60 -0.86
N LEU A 276 9.92 -21.87 -1.19
CA LEU A 276 9.73 -22.33 -2.57
C LEU A 276 8.56 -21.63 -3.27
N ASP A 277 7.45 -21.42 -2.56
CA ASP A 277 6.27 -20.70 -3.06
C ASP A 277 6.41 -19.15 -3.05
N GLY A 278 7.50 -18.62 -2.52
CA GLY A 278 7.72 -17.18 -2.33
C GLY A 278 6.89 -16.53 -1.22
N ASN A 279 6.03 -17.29 -0.53
CA ASN A 279 5.24 -16.84 0.60
C ASN A 279 5.98 -17.05 1.92
N ARG A 280 6.53 -15.95 2.45
CA ARG A 280 7.28 -15.91 3.73
C ARG A 280 6.45 -16.30 4.97
N GLY A 281 5.13 -16.42 4.81
CA GLY A 281 4.22 -16.89 5.85
C GLY A 281 4.02 -18.41 5.86
N ASN A 282 4.29 -19.10 4.75
CA ASN A 282 4.13 -20.54 4.63
C ASN A 282 5.39 -21.26 5.14
N ASN A 283 5.41 -21.58 6.44
CA ASN A 283 6.57 -22.18 7.10
C ASN A 283 6.52 -23.72 7.14
N HIS A 284 5.74 -24.37 6.26
CA HIS A 284 5.75 -25.83 6.17
C HIS A 284 7.12 -26.32 5.70
N VAL A 285 7.59 -27.44 6.25
CA VAL A 285 8.90 -28.02 5.92
C VAL A 285 9.06 -28.28 4.41
N TRP A 286 8.01 -28.75 3.73
CA TRP A 286 8.03 -29.00 2.29
C TRP A 286 8.24 -27.72 1.47
N ASN A 287 7.92 -26.55 2.03
CA ASN A 287 8.05 -25.26 1.39
C ASN A 287 9.40 -24.58 1.68
N LEU A 288 10.27 -25.22 2.47
CA LEU A 288 11.54 -24.65 2.90
C LEU A 288 12.72 -25.43 2.33
N GLU A 289 13.74 -24.71 1.88
CA GLU A 289 15.01 -25.27 1.46
C GLU A 289 16.18 -24.38 1.91
N TYR A 290 17.40 -24.93 1.93
CA TYR A 290 18.61 -24.13 2.05
C TYR A 290 19.10 -23.72 0.66
N ALA A 291 19.25 -22.42 0.45
CA ALA A 291 19.75 -21.85 -0.80
C ALA A 291 20.84 -20.81 -0.53
N THR A 292 21.78 -20.68 -1.46
CA THR A 292 22.73 -19.56 -1.44
C THR A 292 22.00 -18.23 -1.66
N PRO A 293 22.58 -17.09 -1.21
CA PRO A 293 21.99 -15.78 -1.45
C PRO A 293 21.72 -15.50 -2.94
N ALA A 294 22.60 -15.98 -3.83
CA ALA A 294 22.45 -15.84 -5.28
C ALA A 294 21.25 -16.63 -5.81
N GLN A 295 21.13 -17.90 -5.43
CA GLN A 295 19.99 -18.75 -5.81
C GLN A 295 18.67 -18.19 -5.30
N ASN A 296 18.62 -17.75 -4.04
CA ASN A 296 17.43 -17.16 -3.45
C ASN A 296 17.02 -15.85 -4.17
N ALA A 297 17.98 -14.99 -4.51
CA ALA A 297 17.72 -13.78 -5.28
C ALA A 297 17.19 -14.10 -6.70
N GLN A 298 17.75 -15.12 -7.35
CA GLN A 298 17.29 -15.59 -8.66
C GLN A 298 15.87 -16.15 -8.57
N HIS A 299 15.58 -17.03 -7.61
CA HIS A 299 14.26 -17.61 -7.37
C HIS A 299 13.20 -16.52 -7.13
N ALA A 300 13.51 -15.57 -6.24
CA ALA A 300 12.64 -14.43 -5.98
C ALA A 300 12.44 -13.55 -7.24
N SER A 301 13.45 -13.42 -8.09
CA SER A 301 13.34 -12.71 -9.36
C SER A 301 12.44 -13.46 -10.35
N THR A 302 12.56 -14.77 -10.46
CA THR A 302 11.73 -15.63 -11.33
C THR A 302 10.26 -15.56 -10.92
N LEU A 303 9.96 -15.73 -9.63
CA LEU A 303 8.59 -15.60 -9.11
C LEU A 303 7.99 -14.20 -9.35
N ARG A 304 8.83 -13.16 -9.29
CA ARG A 304 8.41 -11.78 -9.58
C ARG A 304 8.31 -11.47 -11.08
N ALA A 305 9.03 -12.20 -11.94
CA ALA A 305 9.06 -11.97 -13.39
C ALA A 305 7.69 -12.26 -14.02
N GLY A 306 6.94 -13.24 -13.51
CA GLY A 306 5.55 -13.50 -13.93
C GLY A 306 4.56 -12.36 -13.59
N CYS A 307 4.97 -11.42 -12.72
CA CYS A 307 4.15 -10.30 -12.26
C CYS A 307 4.75 -8.93 -12.66
N ARG A 308 5.76 -8.93 -13.54
CA ARG A 308 6.47 -7.70 -13.93
C ARG A 308 5.76 -7.08 -15.14
N VAL A 309 4.86 -6.13 -14.90
CA VAL A 309 4.53 -5.11 -15.91
C VAL A 309 5.86 -4.47 -16.28
N GLN A 310 6.36 -4.71 -17.49
CA GLN A 310 7.50 -3.98 -18.01
C GLN A 310 7.12 -2.50 -17.96
N ARG A 311 7.73 -1.75 -17.04
CA ARG A 311 7.62 -0.29 -17.12
C ARG A 311 8.41 0.10 -18.36
N PRO A 312 7.78 0.68 -19.40
CA PRO A 312 8.52 1.18 -20.53
C PRO A 312 9.60 2.12 -19.99
N ASN A 313 10.81 1.99 -20.54
CA ASN A 313 11.94 2.81 -20.17
C ASN A 313 11.59 4.26 -20.54
N ALA A 314 10.92 4.97 -19.64
CA ALA A 314 10.34 6.28 -19.89
C ALA A 314 11.49 7.29 -19.99
N ARG A 315 12.11 7.34 -21.17
CA ARG A 315 12.97 8.44 -21.58
C ARG A 315 12.15 9.70 -21.35
N LYS A 316 12.57 10.53 -20.38
CA LYS A 316 11.86 11.76 -20.06
C LYS A 316 12.29 12.80 -21.08
N PRO A 317 11.38 13.26 -21.96
CA PRO A 317 11.72 14.31 -22.90
C PRO A 317 12.12 15.59 -22.15
N VAL A 318 13.01 16.36 -22.77
CA VAL A 318 13.63 17.55 -22.19
C VAL A 318 13.49 18.70 -23.17
N LEU A 319 13.14 19.87 -22.65
CA LEU A 319 13.19 21.13 -23.37
C LEU A 319 14.49 21.85 -23.02
N ALA A 320 15.21 22.34 -24.03
CA ALA A 320 16.39 23.18 -23.85
C ALA A 320 16.23 24.52 -24.58
N ARG A 321 16.78 25.60 -24.02
CA ARG A 321 16.89 26.89 -24.72
C ARG A 321 18.21 27.58 -24.40
N GLU A 322 18.75 28.31 -25.36
CA GLU A 322 19.95 29.12 -25.19
C GLU A 322 19.59 30.60 -25.02
N ASN A 323 20.17 31.28 -24.03
CA ASN A 323 20.04 32.73 -23.82
C ASN A 323 18.62 33.30 -23.89
N GLY A 324 17.63 32.55 -23.38
CA GLY A 324 16.24 32.99 -23.36
C GLY A 324 15.49 32.84 -24.70
N GLY A 325 16.10 32.21 -25.69
CA GLY A 325 15.47 31.87 -26.97
C GLY A 325 14.34 30.82 -26.87
N LEU A 326 13.92 30.32 -28.02
CA LEU A 326 12.84 29.32 -28.14
C LEU A 326 13.24 27.98 -27.49
N TRP A 327 12.25 27.30 -26.92
CA TRP A 327 12.44 25.96 -26.34
C TRP A 327 12.49 24.90 -27.44
N ILE A 328 13.57 24.13 -27.48
CA ILE A 328 13.79 23.02 -28.39
C ILE A 328 13.50 21.71 -27.67
N HIS A 329 12.75 20.81 -28.30
CA HIS A 329 12.35 19.53 -27.75
C HIS A 329 13.37 18.43 -28.05
N PHE A 330 13.72 17.63 -27.04
CA PHE A 330 14.62 16.49 -27.12
C PHE A 330 13.99 15.26 -26.48
N GLU A 331 14.20 14.09 -27.09
CA GLU A 331 13.70 12.80 -26.58
C GLU A 331 14.28 12.38 -25.22
N SER A 332 15.41 12.97 -24.80
CA SER A 332 16.05 12.63 -23.53
C SER A 332 17.03 13.70 -23.05
N CYS A 333 17.40 13.65 -21.76
CA CYS A 333 18.50 14.46 -21.21
C CYS A 333 19.81 14.25 -21.98
N LYS A 334 20.06 13.04 -22.51
CA LYS A 334 21.31 12.72 -23.21
C LYS A 334 21.37 13.39 -24.58
N ALA A 335 20.25 13.39 -25.32
CA ALA A 335 20.12 14.09 -26.59
C ALA A 335 20.27 15.60 -26.40
N ALA A 336 19.59 16.18 -25.40
CA ALA A 336 19.72 17.60 -25.07
C ALA A 336 21.14 18.00 -24.66
N ALA A 337 21.82 17.14 -23.90
CA ALA A 337 23.18 17.36 -23.43
C ALA A 337 24.20 17.32 -24.58
N ALA A 338 24.04 16.39 -25.52
CA ALA A 338 24.87 16.30 -26.71
C ALA A 338 24.74 17.55 -27.59
N TYR A 339 23.52 18.03 -27.80
CA TYR A 339 23.25 19.25 -28.58
C TYR A 339 23.86 20.50 -27.94
N ALA A 340 23.71 20.65 -26.62
CA ALA A 340 24.23 21.82 -25.89
C ALA A 340 25.72 21.73 -25.52
N GLY A 341 26.40 20.61 -25.83
CA GLY A 341 27.81 20.40 -25.48
C GLY A 341 28.06 20.43 -23.96
N VAL A 342 27.19 19.76 -23.18
CA VAL A 342 27.26 19.69 -21.71
C VAL A 342 27.10 18.25 -21.22
N HIS A 343 27.40 17.98 -19.95
CA HIS A 343 27.17 16.66 -19.37
C HIS A 343 25.68 16.42 -19.08
N ALA A 344 25.18 15.22 -19.42
CA ALA A 344 23.79 14.84 -19.17
C ALA A 344 23.38 14.90 -17.68
N ALA A 345 24.34 14.72 -16.76
CA ALA A 345 24.14 14.91 -15.34
C ALA A 345 23.79 16.38 -15.01
N SER A 346 24.46 17.35 -15.64
CA SER A 346 24.18 18.78 -15.48
C SER A 346 22.77 19.12 -15.97
N VAL A 347 22.37 18.59 -17.12
CA VAL A 347 20.99 18.73 -17.65
C VAL A 347 19.97 18.19 -16.67
N SER A 348 20.20 16.98 -16.12
CA SER A 348 19.33 16.38 -15.12
C SER A 348 19.24 17.22 -13.84
N GLN A 349 20.36 17.71 -13.31
CA GLN A 349 20.36 18.54 -12.10
C GLN A 349 19.61 19.86 -12.30
N ILE A 350 19.71 20.48 -13.49
CA ILE A 350 18.96 21.69 -13.85
C ILE A 350 17.46 21.38 -13.95
N CYS A 351 17.08 20.28 -14.62
CA CYS A 351 15.68 19.87 -14.73
C CYS A 351 15.03 19.56 -13.37
N HIS A 352 15.81 19.14 -12.37
CA HIS A 352 15.35 18.94 -10.99
C HIS A 352 15.46 20.21 -10.11
N GLY A 353 15.85 21.35 -10.70
CA GLY A 353 15.92 22.64 -10.02
C GLY A 353 17.10 22.80 -9.05
N LYS A 354 18.11 21.93 -9.11
CA LYS A 354 19.33 22.07 -8.30
C LYS A 354 20.24 23.19 -8.79
N PHE A 355 20.21 23.47 -10.09
CA PHE A 355 20.94 24.57 -10.73
C PHE A 355 20.01 25.30 -11.70
N ARG A 356 20.25 26.60 -11.91
CA ARG A 356 19.39 27.43 -12.77
C ARG A 356 19.73 27.31 -14.26
N ARG A 357 21.01 27.17 -14.60
CA ARG A 357 21.53 27.05 -15.97
C ARG A 357 22.94 26.42 -15.96
N THR A 358 23.39 25.93 -17.10
CA THR A 358 24.80 25.60 -17.35
C THR A 358 25.25 26.29 -18.62
N LYS A 359 26.41 26.97 -18.58
CA LYS A 359 26.82 27.90 -19.63
C LYS A 359 25.66 28.89 -19.94
N ASN A 360 25.21 28.93 -21.19
CA ASN A 360 24.11 29.76 -21.69
C ASN A 360 22.77 28.99 -21.83
N TRP A 361 22.72 27.75 -21.33
CA TRP A 361 21.61 26.83 -21.56
C TRP A 361 20.73 26.63 -20.32
N GLU A 362 19.43 26.70 -20.54
CA GLU A 362 18.39 26.35 -19.58
C GLU A 362 17.70 25.05 -20.00
N PHE A 363 17.39 24.20 -19.03
CA PHE A 363 16.74 22.91 -19.27
C PHE A 363 15.54 22.73 -18.35
N LYS A 364 14.47 22.13 -18.86
CA LYS A 364 13.37 21.61 -18.04
C LYS A 364 12.89 20.31 -18.64
N PHE A 365 12.39 19.39 -17.82
CA PHE A 365 11.64 18.28 -18.39
C PHE A 365 10.51 18.85 -19.23
N ALA A 366 10.35 18.36 -20.46
CA ALA A 366 9.07 18.51 -21.12
C ALA A 366 8.08 17.90 -20.12
N ALA A 367 7.13 18.70 -19.63
CA ALA A 367 6.02 18.15 -18.88
C ALA A 367 5.50 17.02 -19.76
N SER A 368 5.52 15.77 -19.27
CA SER A 368 5.08 14.64 -20.09
C SER A 368 3.78 15.09 -20.70
N ASP A 369 3.81 15.16 -22.03
CA ASP A 369 2.93 15.98 -22.84
C ASP A 369 1.52 15.83 -22.29
N ALA A 370 0.78 16.94 -22.21
CA ALA A 370 -0.65 16.87 -21.97
C ALA A 370 -1.17 15.72 -22.85
N LEU A 371 -1.55 14.62 -22.21
CA LEU A 371 -2.02 13.47 -22.96
C LEU A 371 -3.23 13.99 -23.74
N PRO A 372 -3.40 13.63 -25.02
CA PRO A 372 -4.60 14.05 -25.74
C PRO A 372 -5.80 13.66 -24.88
N SER A 373 -6.61 14.64 -24.45
CA SER A 373 -7.73 14.53 -23.48
C SER A 373 -7.45 14.68 -21.97
N GLU A 374 -6.26 15.13 -21.54
CA GLU A 374 -5.99 15.32 -20.11
C GLU A 374 -6.40 16.72 -19.61
N GLU A 375 -7.47 16.75 -18.81
CA GLU A 375 -7.96 17.96 -18.16
C GLU A 375 -7.27 18.17 -16.82
N TRP A 376 -6.98 19.42 -16.47
CA TRP A 376 -6.47 19.84 -15.16
C TRP A 376 -7.52 20.67 -14.44
N ARG A 377 -7.81 20.32 -13.18
CA ARG A 377 -8.75 21.05 -12.32
C ARG A 377 -8.09 21.41 -11.00
N GLN A 378 -8.53 22.50 -10.41
CA GLN A 378 -8.05 22.92 -9.09
C GLN A 378 -8.48 21.91 -8.03
N VAL A 379 -7.61 21.66 -7.06
CA VAL A 379 -7.88 20.76 -5.95
C VAL A 379 -8.91 21.39 -5.01
N VAL A 380 -10.04 20.70 -4.86
CA VAL A 380 -11.10 21.04 -3.89
C VAL A 380 -10.84 20.30 -2.57
N LEU A 381 -10.37 21.03 -1.55
CA LEU A 381 -10.08 20.46 -0.22
C LEU A 381 -11.27 20.50 0.73
N ASP A 382 -12.14 21.49 0.57
CA ASP A 382 -13.33 21.72 1.39
C ASP A 382 -14.47 22.24 0.51
N TRP A 383 -15.70 21.80 0.79
CA TRP A 383 -16.93 22.27 0.12
C TRP A 383 -17.57 23.43 0.89
N SER A 384 -16.97 23.86 1.99
CA SER A 384 -17.51 24.89 2.90
C SER A 384 -17.54 26.32 2.33
N CYS A 385 -17.18 26.53 1.06
CA CYS A 385 -17.09 27.84 0.45
C CYS A 385 -17.66 27.85 -0.99
N ASP A 386 -18.92 27.46 -1.16
CA ASP A 386 -19.74 27.96 -2.27
C ASP A 386 -21.06 28.50 -1.69
N PRO A 387 -21.54 29.67 -2.14
CA PRO A 387 -22.76 30.28 -1.64
C PRO A 387 -23.94 29.35 -1.91
N GLU A 388 -24.88 29.30 -0.95
CA GLU A 388 -26.07 28.44 -1.06
C GLU A 388 -26.74 28.55 -2.44
N PRO A 389 -27.20 27.42 -3.01
CA PRO A 389 -27.98 27.48 -4.23
C PRO A 389 -29.22 28.32 -3.96
N VAL A 390 -29.33 29.45 -4.66
CA VAL A 390 -30.57 30.23 -4.73
C VAL A 390 -31.60 29.31 -5.35
N LEU A 391 -32.50 28.79 -4.50
CA LEU A 391 -33.73 28.16 -4.93
C LEU A 391 -34.53 29.21 -5.71
N GLN A 392 -34.69 29.00 -7.01
CA GLN A 392 -35.73 29.65 -7.81
C GLN A 392 -36.96 28.76 -7.87
#